data_AF-A0A1I7TE05-F1
#
_entry.id   AF-A0A1I7TE05-F1
#
_cell.length_a   1.000
_cell.length_b   1.000
_cell.length_c   1.000
_cell.angle_alpha   90.00
_cell.angle_beta   90.00
_cell.angle_gamma   90.00
#
_symmetry.space_group_name_H-M   'P 1'
#
loop_
_entity.id
_entity.type
_entity.pdbx_description
1 polymer ?
#
loop_
_entity_poly.entity_id
_entity_poly.type
_entity_poly.pdbx_seq_one_letter_code
_entity_poly.pdbx_strand_id
1 'polypeptide(L)'
;MESGDISSSAMYEDNEEVKDIYPIYPSKDEEVAVKIAVTEDCIYFFCKFSTKLFFTVIDAFAYFRAVLIKNEKSTRVMSLLEDCIRLNPANYTVWQYRRVCLTKLGLDLKKEMRYLDNIILES
;
A
#
# COMPACT_ATOMS: atom_id res chain seq x y z
N MET A 1 -1.98 28.61 -5.05
CA MET A 1 -2.78 27.41 -5.34
C MET A 1 -2.26 26.33 -4.43
N GLU A 2 -3.07 25.93 -3.46
CA GLU A 2 -2.70 25.09 -2.33
C GLU A 2 -2.05 23.78 -2.81
N SER A 3 -0.75 23.66 -2.54
CA SER A 3 -0.07 22.38 -2.48
C SER A 3 -0.75 21.60 -1.35
N GLY A 4 -1.55 20.61 -1.71
CA GLY A 4 -2.17 19.71 -0.74
C GLY A 4 -1.08 19.11 0.14
N ASP A 5 -1.04 19.55 1.40
CA ASP A 5 -0.24 18.94 2.45
C ASP A 5 -0.53 17.45 2.45
N ILE A 6 0.47 16.66 2.04
CA ILE A 6 0.47 15.22 2.26
C ILE A 6 0.53 15.04 3.77
N SER A 7 -0.61 14.71 4.34
CA SER A 7 -0.85 14.51 5.78
C SER A 7 0.35 13.82 6.42
N SER A 8 1.03 14.54 7.32
CA SER A 8 2.02 13.97 8.21
C SER A 8 1.31 13.11 9.26
N SER A 9 1.17 11.82 8.99
CA SER A 9 0.76 10.83 9.99
C SER A 9 1.39 9.52 9.54
N ALA A 10 2.55 9.15 10.10
CA ALA A 10 2.66 8.19 11.21
C ALA A 10 2.53 6.75 10.67
N MET A 11 3.08 5.75 11.34
CA MET A 11 3.12 4.37 10.81
C MET A 11 1.71 3.90 10.42
N TYR A 12 1.58 2.86 9.58
CA TYR A 12 0.24 2.30 9.31
C TYR A 12 -0.48 1.86 10.60
N GLU A 13 0.28 1.51 11.63
CA GLU A 13 -0.18 1.25 13.00
C GLU A 13 -0.81 2.48 13.68
N ASP A 14 -0.36 3.68 13.32
CA ASP A 14 -0.82 4.95 13.88
C ASP A 14 -2.06 5.49 13.16
N ASN A 15 -2.38 4.96 11.97
CA ASN A 15 -3.57 5.35 11.25
C ASN A 15 -4.81 4.78 11.96
N GLU A 16 -5.61 5.68 12.54
CA GLU A 16 -6.82 5.32 13.29
C GLU A 16 -7.81 4.50 12.46
N GLU A 17 -7.79 4.65 11.14
CA GLU A 17 -8.67 3.92 10.23
C GLU A 17 -8.26 2.47 10.01
N VAL A 18 -7.07 2.02 10.42
CA VAL A 18 -6.59 0.63 10.22
C VAL A 18 -6.30 -0.11 11.52
N LYS A 19 -6.58 0.52 12.69
CA LYS A 19 -6.35 -0.05 14.03
C LYS A 19 -7.07 -1.37 14.29
N ASP A 20 -8.19 -1.65 13.60
CA ASP A 20 -8.95 -2.89 13.74
C ASP A 20 -8.39 -4.05 12.90
N ILE A 21 -7.42 -3.79 12.03
CA ILE A 21 -6.79 -4.78 11.15
C ILE A 21 -5.47 -5.21 11.75
N TYR A 22 -5.34 -6.50 12.06
CA TYR A 22 -4.08 -7.08 12.49
C TYR A 22 -3.23 -7.41 11.26
N PRO A 23 -2.06 -6.77 11.05
CA PRO A 23 -1.22 -6.99 9.87
C PRO A 23 -0.66 -8.42 9.84
N ILE A 24 -0.51 -8.98 8.64
CA ILE A 24 -0.01 -10.34 8.44
C ILE A 24 1.34 -10.29 7.74
N TYR A 25 2.39 -10.35 8.53
CA TYR A 25 3.77 -10.37 8.05
C TYR A 25 4.16 -11.70 7.39
N PRO A 26 5.17 -11.71 6.51
CA PRO A 26 5.75 -12.95 5.99
C PRO A 26 6.19 -13.90 7.11
N SER A 27 5.95 -15.21 6.93
CA SER A 27 6.45 -16.23 7.85
C SER A 27 7.96 -16.37 7.72
N LYS A 28 8.63 -16.88 8.76
CA LYS A 28 10.05 -17.27 8.71
C LYS A 28 10.34 -18.22 7.54
N ASP A 29 9.38 -19.05 7.17
CA ASP A 29 9.49 -19.98 6.04
C ASP A 29 9.46 -19.25 4.68
N GLU A 30 8.74 -18.13 4.57
CA GLU A 30 8.70 -17.29 3.36
C GLU A 30 10.01 -16.50 3.18
N GLU A 31 10.79 -16.33 4.24
CA GLU A 31 12.05 -15.59 4.21
C GLU A 31 13.27 -16.44 3.85
N VAL A 32 13.11 -17.77 3.74
CA VAL A 32 14.24 -18.71 3.57
C VAL A 32 14.84 -18.67 2.17
N ALA A 33 14.04 -18.41 1.12
CA ALA A 33 14.50 -18.49 -0.26
C ALA A 33 13.93 -17.35 -1.13
N VAL A 34 14.80 -16.77 -1.98
CA VAL A 34 14.44 -15.68 -2.90
C VAL A 34 13.80 -14.48 -2.17
N LYS A 35 14.31 -14.17 -0.97
CA LYS A 35 13.91 -12.97 -0.24
C LYS A 35 14.23 -11.76 -1.12
N ILE A 36 13.17 -11.06 -1.55
CA ILE A 36 13.31 -9.78 -2.22
C ILE A 36 13.74 -8.79 -1.14
N ALA A 37 14.98 -8.30 -1.25
CA ALA A 37 15.43 -7.17 -0.46
C ALA A 37 14.58 -5.97 -0.85
N VAL A 38 13.62 -5.64 -0.01
CA VAL A 38 12.81 -4.43 -0.15
C VAL A 38 13.49 -3.29 0.58
N THR A 39 13.10 -2.06 0.29
CA THR A 39 13.85 -0.82 0.58
C THR A 39 14.25 -0.60 2.05
N GLU A 40 13.80 -1.43 3.00
CA GLU A 40 14.38 -1.54 4.34
C GLU A 40 15.88 -1.92 4.33
N ASP A 41 16.30 -2.82 3.43
CA ASP A 41 17.68 -3.30 3.36
C ASP A 41 18.65 -2.29 2.72
N CYS A 42 18.14 -1.34 1.93
CA CYS A 42 18.97 -0.39 1.17
C CYS A 42 19.26 0.94 1.90
N ILE A 43 18.46 1.32 2.91
CA ILE A 43 18.56 2.65 3.55
C ILE A 43 19.21 2.58 4.95
N TYR A 44 19.36 1.38 5.53
CA TYR A 44 20.04 1.20 6.83
C TYR A 44 21.51 1.69 6.84
N PHE A 45 22.16 1.79 5.68
CA PHE A 45 23.54 2.27 5.59
C PHE A 45 23.67 3.79 5.42
N PHE A 46 22.63 4.50 4.96
CA PHE A 46 22.80 5.90 4.51
C PHE A 46 22.05 6.98 5.31
N CYS A 47 21.11 6.65 6.19
CA CYS A 47 20.34 7.71 6.85
C CYS A 47 20.11 7.47 8.35
N LYS A 48 21.12 7.78 9.16
CA LYS A 48 20.97 7.96 10.61
C LYS A 48 20.43 9.35 11.00
N PHE A 49 20.04 10.19 10.03
CA PHE A 49 19.84 11.63 10.25
C PHE A 49 18.57 12.26 9.65
N SER A 50 17.64 11.50 9.07
CA SER A 50 16.36 12.09 8.63
C SER A 50 15.17 11.29 9.14
N THR A 51 14.58 11.82 10.22
CA THR A 51 13.30 11.42 10.80
C THR A 51 12.14 11.85 9.90
N LYS A 52 11.99 11.25 8.72
CA LYS A 52 10.75 11.35 7.95
C LYS A 52 10.71 10.29 6.87
N LEU A 53 9.62 9.51 6.85
CA LEU A 53 9.22 8.64 5.75
C LEU A 53 9.95 7.30 5.66
N PHE A 54 9.60 6.37 6.54
CA PHE A 54 9.93 4.96 6.34
C PHE A 54 8.70 4.09 6.56
N PHE A 55 7.73 4.25 5.66
CA PHE A 55 6.74 3.20 5.43
C PHE A 55 7.40 2.14 4.57
N THR A 56 7.33 0.89 5.00
CA THR A 56 8.05 -0.17 4.32
C THR A 56 7.12 -0.91 3.38
N VAL A 57 7.68 -1.43 2.28
CA VAL A 57 6.95 -2.32 1.37
C VAL A 57 6.31 -3.46 2.16
N ILE A 58 6.98 -3.95 3.20
CA ILE A 58 6.51 -5.06 4.04
C ILE A 58 5.21 -4.68 4.75
N ASP A 59 5.15 -3.50 5.37
CA ASP A 59 3.96 -3.07 6.10
C ASP A 59 2.74 -2.96 5.17
N ALA A 60 2.88 -2.31 4.02
CA ALA A 60 1.79 -2.18 3.04
C ALA A 60 1.18 -3.53 2.69
N PHE A 61 2.05 -4.47 2.36
CA PHE A 61 1.64 -5.79 1.93
C PHE A 61 1.15 -6.66 3.10
N ALA A 62 1.60 -6.40 4.33
CA ALA A 62 1.08 -7.05 5.54
C ALA A 62 -0.37 -6.63 5.85
N TYR A 63 -0.68 -5.33 5.74
CA TYR A 63 -2.06 -4.84 5.85
C TYR A 63 -2.93 -5.31 4.68
N PHE A 64 -2.39 -5.33 3.45
CA PHE A 64 -3.11 -5.85 2.29
C PHE A 64 -3.47 -7.33 2.46
N ARG A 65 -2.55 -8.16 2.95
CA ARG A 65 -2.81 -9.58 3.27
C ARG A 65 -3.95 -9.71 4.29
N ALA A 66 -3.96 -8.89 5.33
CA ALA A 66 -5.00 -8.92 6.36
C ALA A 66 -6.39 -8.52 5.81
N VAL A 67 -6.45 -7.45 5.01
CA VAL A 67 -7.67 -6.99 4.33
C VAL A 67 -8.20 -8.04 3.36
N LEU A 68 -7.30 -8.68 2.62
CA LEU A 68 -7.65 -9.71 1.64
C LEU A 68 -8.32 -10.91 2.31
N ILE A 69 -7.82 -11.37 3.45
CA ILE A 69 -8.42 -12.46 4.24
C ILE A 69 -9.77 -12.05 4.84
N LYS A 70 -9.86 -10.82 5.38
CA LYS A 70 -11.13 -10.27 5.88
C LYS A 70 -12.14 -10.01 4.76
N ASN A 71 -11.71 -10.07 3.50
CA ASN A 71 -12.51 -9.80 2.30
C ASN A 71 -13.19 -8.43 2.34
N GLU A 72 -12.55 -7.45 3.00
CA GLU A 72 -13.09 -6.13 3.26
C GLU A 72 -13.07 -5.27 1.99
N LYS A 73 -14.18 -4.58 1.71
CA LYS A 73 -14.34 -3.67 0.56
C LYS A 73 -14.87 -2.35 1.07
N SER A 74 -13.96 -1.43 1.35
CA SER A 74 -14.25 -0.12 1.92
C SER A 74 -13.39 0.94 1.23
N THR A 75 -13.71 2.22 1.46
CA THR A 75 -12.95 3.33 0.89
C THR A 75 -11.52 3.39 1.43
N ARG A 76 -11.30 3.06 2.72
CA ARG A 76 -9.94 2.96 3.30
C ARG A 76 -9.07 1.91 2.60
N VAL A 77 -9.69 0.78 2.20
CA VAL A 77 -9.01 -0.26 1.44
C VAL A 77 -8.56 0.26 0.06
N MET A 78 -9.33 1.13 -0.59
CA MET A 78 -8.92 1.73 -1.86
C MET A 78 -7.63 2.55 -1.72
N SER A 79 -7.48 3.30 -0.62
CA SER A 79 -6.25 4.04 -0.33
C SER A 79 -5.05 3.11 -0.09
N LEU A 80 -5.25 2.04 0.70
CA LEU A 80 -4.22 1.00 0.91
C LEU A 80 -3.78 0.35 -0.41
N LEU A 81 -4.73 0.04 -1.31
CA LEU A 81 -4.41 -0.54 -2.61
C LEU A 81 -3.63 0.43 -3.50
N GLU A 82 -3.92 1.73 -3.41
CA GLU A 82 -3.18 2.77 -4.11
C GLU A 82 -1.72 2.83 -3.68
N ASP A 83 -1.46 2.74 -2.37
CA ASP A 83 -0.11 2.64 -1.82
C ASP A 83 0.59 1.36 -2.28
N CYS A 84 -0.08 0.21 -2.23
CA CYS A 84 0.48 -1.05 -2.70
C CYS A 84 0.83 -1.03 -4.20
N ILE A 85 0.01 -0.35 -5.03
CA ILE A 85 0.27 -0.17 -6.47
C ILE A 85 1.48 0.72 -6.69
N ARG A 86 1.62 1.83 -5.95
CA ARG A 86 2.80 2.69 -6.04
C ARG A 86 4.09 1.95 -5.67
N LEU A 87 4.01 1.05 -4.68
CA LEU A 87 5.17 0.26 -4.24
C LEU A 87 5.52 -0.88 -5.20
N ASN A 88 4.53 -1.51 -5.82
CA ASN A 88 4.74 -2.58 -6.81
C ASN A 88 3.60 -2.60 -7.84
N PRO A 89 3.71 -1.81 -8.93
CA PRO A 89 2.67 -1.71 -9.94
C PRO A 89 2.50 -3.00 -10.76
N ALA A 90 3.49 -3.91 -10.72
CA ALA A 90 3.40 -5.22 -11.37
C ALA A 90 2.57 -6.25 -10.57
N ASN A 91 2.11 -5.93 -9.36
CA ASN A 91 1.35 -6.85 -8.53
C ASN A 91 -0.10 -7.03 -9.04
N TYR A 92 -0.32 -8.08 -9.84
CA TYR A 92 -1.63 -8.36 -10.43
C TYR A 92 -2.74 -8.64 -9.40
N THR A 93 -2.39 -9.15 -8.21
CA THR A 93 -3.36 -9.46 -7.15
C THR A 93 -3.96 -8.19 -6.57
N VAL A 94 -3.14 -7.15 -6.38
CA VAL A 94 -3.60 -5.83 -5.91
C VAL A 94 -4.56 -5.21 -6.93
N TRP A 95 -4.20 -5.23 -8.22
CA TRP A 95 -5.06 -4.74 -9.29
C TRP A 95 -6.38 -5.49 -9.40
N GLN A 96 -6.35 -6.81 -9.28
CA GLN A 96 -7.57 -7.62 -9.28
C GLN A 96 -8.47 -7.25 -8.11
N TYR A 97 -7.92 -7.09 -6.92
CA TYR A 97 -8.70 -6.72 -5.74
C TYR A 97 -9.26 -5.29 -5.85
N ARG A 98 -8.50 -4.36 -6.42
CA ARG A 98 -8.95 -2.98 -6.72
C ARG A 98 -10.16 -2.95 -7.64
N ARG A 99 -10.16 -3.74 -8.72
CA ARG A 99 -11.33 -3.87 -9.62
C ARG A 99 -12.58 -4.35 -8.89
N VAL A 100 -12.43 -5.37 -8.03
CA VAL A 100 -13.55 -5.89 -7.23
C VAL A 100 -14.08 -4.82 -6.27
N CYS A 101 -13.19 -4.05 -5.63
CA CYS A 101 -13.58 -2.96 -4.73
C CYS A 101 -14.30 -1.83 -5.47
N LEU A 102 -13.80 -1.41 -6.65
CA LEU A 102 -14.43 -0.39 -7.49
C LEU A 102 -15.87 -0.77 -7.87
N THR A 103 -16.08 -2.02 -8.31
CA THR A 103 -17.42 -2.52 -8.65
C THR A 103 -18.33 -2.58 -7.42
N LYS A 104 -17.83 -3.04 -6.28
CA LYS A 104 -18.65 -3.19 -5.07
C LYS A 104 -19.05 -1.86 -4.45
N LEU A 105 -18.16 -0.87 -4.48
CA LEU A 105 -18.37 0.46 -3.93
C LEU A 105 -19.10 1.40 -4.91
N GLY A 106 -19.24 1.01 -6.18
CA GLY A 106 -19.90 1.84 -7.20
C GLY A 106 -19.16 3.15 -7.47
N LEU A 107 -17.82 3.12 -7.40
CA LEU A 107 -17.01 4.32 -7.60
C LEU A 107 -16.99 4.76 -9.07
N ASP A 108 -16.80 6.06 -9.28
CA ASP A 108 -16.79 6.65 -10.63
C ASP A 108 -15.60 6.15 -11.46
N LEU A 109 -15.89 5.38 -12.50
CA LEU A 109 -14.89 4.83 -13.42
C LEU A 109 -14.11 5.91 -14.17
N LYS A 110 -14.66 7.12 -14.33
CA LYS A 110 -13.93 8.23 -14.96
C LYS A 110 -12.82 8.76 -14.06
N LYS A 111 -13.01 8.73 -12.72
CA LYS A 111 -11.94 9.04 -11.77
C LYS A 111 -10.86 7.98 -11.83
N GLU A 112 -11.26 6.71 -11.89
CA GLU A 112 -10.30 5.61 -12.00
C GLU A 112 -9.49 5.67 -13.30
N MET A 113 -10.11 6.04 -14.43
CA MET A 113 -9.38 6.19 -15.70
C MET A 113 -8.27 7.23 -15.58
N ARG A 114 -8.54 8.39 -14.96
CA ARG A 114 -7.52 9.42 -14.72
C ARG A 114 -6.42 8.94 -13.79
N TYR A 115 -6.75 8.12 -12.79
CA TYR A 115 -5.76 7.49 -11.93
C TYR A 115 -4.86 6.54 -12.74
N LEU A 116 -5.43 5.70 -13.61
CA LEU A 116 -4.68 4.81 -14.48
C LEU A 116 -3.76 5.58 -15.44
N ASP A 117 -4.24 6.67 -16.03
CA ASP A 117 -3.43 7.54 -16.89
C ASP A 117 -2.18 8.04 -16.15
N ASN A 118 -2.33 8.49 -14.90
CA ASN A 118 -1.21 8.93 -14.08
C ASN A 118 -0.22 7.79 -13.80
N ILE A 119 -0.71 6.60 -13.42
CA ILE A 119 0.16 5.44 -13.14
C ILE A 119 0.95 5.03 -14.39
N ILE A 120 0.31 5.04 -15.57
CA ILE A 120 0.97 4.69 -16.84
C ILE A 120 2.04 5.73 -17.21
N LEU A 121 1.81 7.01 -16.95
CA LEU A 121 2.76 8.08 -17.24
C LEU A 121 3.92 8.15 -16.24
N GLU A 122 3.73 7.69 -15.01
CA GLU A 122 4.75 7.63 -13.95
C GLU A 122 5.62 6.36 -14.01
N SER A 123 5.21 5.34 -14.78
CA SER A 123 5.91 4.06 -14.95
C SER A 123 6.95 4.08 -16.07
#